data_AF-A0A6N9PDF4-F1
#
_entry.id   AF-A0A6N9PDF4-F1
#
_cell.length_a   1.000
_cell.length_b   1.000
_cell.length_c   1.000
_cell.angle_alpha   90.00
_cell.angle_beta   90.00
_cell.angle_gamma   90.00
#
_symmetry.space_group_name_H-M   'P 1'
#
loop_
_entity.id
_entity.type
_entity.pdbx_description
1 polymer ?
#
loop_
_entity_poly.entity_id
_entity_poly.type
_entity_poly.pdbx_seq_one_letter_code
_entity_poly.pdbx_strand_id
1 'polypeptide(L)'
;MNAETLLARLTLSIKHYDHILTMKNCTESRVRTNLLSLRWAFRSMLDAAMEAGANASNCKRLAARFDNALEESIDFFNHEMDALKANKAEGNLAYILLDGYRNDAFSFLKNKNKLHKLSQYDGILWKEDLCLRTLPLKVFDRKQNGYHNWNLNQIVNTLLDYGALCIQEEHTNSVKLSKDSSVPRVYRIKIDVLKDRSVRY
;
A
#
# COMPACT_ATOMS: atom_id res chain seq x y z
N MET A 1 13.40 47.42 -4.81
CA MET A 1 12.78 46.32 -5.56
C MET A 1 11.26 46.40 -5.36
N ASN A 2 10.43 46.44 -6.42
CA ASN A 2 8.96 46.58 -6.26
C ASN A 2 8.27 45.21 -6.07
N ALA A 3 7.09 45.20 -5.43
CA ALA A 3 6.36 43.98 -5.07
C ALA A 3 5.89 43.16 -6.29
N GLU A 4 5.52 43.83 -7.39
CA GLU A 4 5.08 43.18 -8.63
C GLU A 4 6.21 42.38 -9.30
N THR A 5 7.43 42.90 -9.26
CA THR A 5 8.62 42.22 -9.80
C THR A 5 8.97 40.97 -8.98
N LEU A 6 8.77 41.03 -7.65
CA LEU A 6 8.91 39.87 -6.76
C LEU A 6 7.83 38.81 -7.05
N LEU A 7 6.59 39.23 -7.28
CA LEU A 7 5.47 38.33 -7.61
C LEU A 7 5.62 37.67 -8.99
N ALA A 8 6.14 38.41 -9.98
CA ALA A 8 6.46 37.87 -11.29
C ALA A 8 7.61 36.84 -11.22
N ARG A 9 8.68 37.15 -10.47
CA ARG A 9 9.77 36.21 -10.19
C ARG A 9 9.28 34.96 -9.44
N LEU A 10 8.37 35.12 -8.48
CA LEU A 10 7.72 34.01 -7.77
C LEU A 10 6.94 33.13 -8.74
N THR A 11 6.12 33.72 -9.59
CA THR A 11 5.28 32.98 -10.55
C THR A 11 6.13 32.20 -11.56
N LEU A 12 7.21 32.80 -12.05
CA LEU A 12 8.18 32.15 -12.93
C LEU A 12 8.98 31.04 -12.22
N SER A 13 9.43 31.29 -11.00
CA SER A 13 10.15 30.29 -10.19
C SER A 13 9.25 29.10 -9.89
N ILE A 14 7.99 29.32 -9.47
CA ILE A 14 6.97 28.27 -9.25
C ILE A 14 6.72 27.46 -10.52
N LYS A 15 6.61 28.12 -11.69
CA LYS A 15 6.39 27.46 -12.99
C LYS A 15 7.61 26.69 -13.54
N HIS A 16 8.81 26.91 -13.03
CA HIS A 16 10.06 26.30 -13.55
C HIS A 16 10.75 25.36 -12.56
N TYR A 17 10.07 24.90 -11.50
CA TYR A 17 10.62 23.98 -10.50
C TYR A 17 10.76 22.51 -10.98
N ASP A 18 11.23 22.31 -12.21
CA ASP A 18 11.53 20.98 -12.74
C ASP A 18 12.83 20.36 -12.23
N HIS A 19 13.63 21.12 -11.46
CA HIS A 19 14.99 20.76 -11.05
C HIS A 19 15.22 20.39 -9.57
N ILE A 20 14.18 20.39 -8.72
CA ILE A 20 14.34 19.83 -7.36
C ILE A 20 13.77 18.42 -7.35
N LEU A 21 14.65 17.43 -7.51
CA LEU A 21 14.30 16.01 -7.55
C LEU A 21 13.43 15.61 -6.33
N THR A 22 13.71 16.18 -5.16
CA THR A 22 13.06 15.88 -3.89
C THR A 22 11.65 16.46 -3.76
N MET A 23 11.31 17.54 -4.46
CA MET A 23 9.94 18.09 -4.49
C MET A 23 9.00 17.29 -5.40
N LYS A 24 9.54 16.53 -6.38
CA LYS A 24 8.76 15.60 -7.21
C LYS A 24 8.29 14.38 -6.42
N ASN A 25 9.00 14.02 -5.35
CA ASN A 25 8.70 12.83 -4.54
C ASN A 25 7.60 13.08 -3.49
N CYS A 26 7.21 14.34 -3.22
CA CYS A 26 6.11 14.63 -2.31
C CYS A 26 4.76 14.38 -3.01
N THR A 27 4.10 13.28 -2.63
CA THR A 27 2.83 12.84 -3.23
C THR A 27 1.66 13.78 -2.88
N GLU A 28 1.70 14.42 -1.71
CA GLU A 28 0.65 15.32 -1.23
C GLU A 28 0.81 16.76 -1.75
N SER A 29 -0.13 17.20 -2.58
CA SER A 29 -0.07 18.51 -3.27
C SER A 29 -0.02 19.70 -2.32
N ARG A 30 -0.79 19.65 -1.22
CA ARG A 30 -0.84 20.72 -0.22
C ARG A 30 0.49 20.88 0.53
N VAL A 31 1.10 19.76 0.93
CA VAL A 31 2.39 19.75 1.64
C VAL A 31 3.49 20.28 0.72
N ARG A 32 3.51 19.81 -0.53
CA ARG A 32 4.42 20.29 -1.56
C ARG A 32 4.31 21.81 -1.76
N THR A 33 3.11 22.35 -1.90
CA THR A 33 2.90 23.80 -2.07
C THR A 33 3.40 24.62 -0.87
N ASN A 34 3.16 24.14 0.36
CA ASN A 34 3.62 24.82 1.57
C ASN A 34 5.15 24.86 1.65
N LEU A 35 5.82 23.73 1.38
CA LEU A 35 7.28 23.64 1.40
C LEU A 35 7.92 24.51 0.30
N LEU A 36 7.34 24.56 -0.89
CA LEU A 36 7.78 25.48 -1.96
C LEU A 36 7.69 26.94 -1.52
N SER A 37 6.60 27.31 -0.85
CA SER A 37 6.37 28.67 -0.38
C SER A 37 7.40 29.07 0.67
N LEU A 38 7.70 28.17 1.63
CA LEU A 38 8.73 28.39 2.65
C LEU A 38 10.12 28.54 2.03
N ARG A 39 10.47 27.68 1.09
CA ARG A 39 11.74 27.74 0.36
C ARG A 39 11.92 29.07 -0.36
N TRP A 40 10.87 29.52 -1.03
CA TRP A 40 10.90 30.78 -1.73
C TRP A 40 11.11 31.95 -0.76
N ALA A 41 10.31 32.02 0.31
CA ALA A 41 10.43 33.08 1.31
C ALA A 41 11.85 33.13 1.90
N PHE A 42 12.44 31.96 2.18
CA PHE A 42 13.80 31.87 2.68
C PHE A 42 14.84 32.37 1.66
N ARG A 43 14.73 32.00 0.38
CA ARG A 43 15.63 32.49 -0.67
C ARG A 43 15.50 33.99 -0.90
N SER A 44 14.28 34.53 -0.90
CA SER A 44 14.05 35.97 -1.01
C SER A 44 14.66 36.75 0.17
N MET A 45 14.57 36.19 1.38
CA MET A 45 15.23 36.76 2.56
C MET A 45 16.77 36.76 2.41
N LEU A 46 17.35 35.68 1.88
CA LEU A 46 18.80 35.61 1.64
C LEU A 46 19.26 36.60 0.56
N ASP A 47 18.48 36.77 -0.53
CA ASP A 47 18.74 37.76 -1.57
C ASP A 47 18.76 39.17 -0.97
N ALA A 48 17.74 39.53 -0.17
CA ALA A 48 17.68 40.82 0.51
C ALA A 48 18.83 41.01 1.52
N ALA A 49 19.23 39.96 2.24
CA ALA A 49 20.36 40.01 3.15
C ALA A 49 21.68 40.27 2.41
N MET A 50 21.89 39.65 1.23
CA MET A 50 23.06 39.92 0.39
C MET A 50 23.08 41.37 -0.11
N GLU A 51 21.93 41.92 -0.52
CA GLU A 51 21.81 43.35 -0.88
C GLU A 51 22.15 44.27 0.30
N ALA A 52 21.84 43.86 1.54
CA ALA A 52 22.17 44.57 2.77
C ALA A 52 23.63 44.37 3.24
N GLY A 53 24.46 43.65 2.48
CA GLY A 53 25.88 43.45 2.78
C GLY A 53 26.23 42.14 3.50
N ALA A 54 25.30 41.18 3.57
CA ALA A 54 25.62 39.85 4.11
C ALA A 54 26.61 39.09 3.24
N ASN A 55 27.43 38.23 3.87
CA ASN A 55 28.43 37.42 3.19
C ASN A 55 27.76 36.40 2.24
N ALA A 56 28.06 36.51 0.94
CA ALA A 56 27.49 35.65 -0.10
C ALA A 56 27.79 34.15 0.08
N SER A 57 28.96 33.78 0.62
CA SER A 57 29.30 32.39 0.91
C SER A 57 28.42 31.82 2.04
N ASN A 58 28.17 32.62 3.08
CA ASN A 58 27.24 32.23 4.15
C ASN A 58 25.80 32.08 3.63
N CYS A 59 25.32 33.02 2.81
CA CYS A 59 23.98 32.92 2.21
C CYS A 59 23.83 31.67 1.33
N LYS A 60 24.83 31.35 0.49
CA LYS A 60 24.83 30.11 -0.29
C LYS A 60 24.81 28.86 0.58
N ARG A 61 25.61 28.82 1.66
CA ARG A 61 25.63 27.71 2.62
C ARG A 61 24.29 27.53 3.33
N LEU A 62 23.65 28.64 3.72
CA LEU A 62 22.32 28.62 4.34
C LEU A 62 21.25 28.13 3.37
N ALA A 63 21.27 28.57 2.10
CA ALA A 63 20.37 28.08 1.07
C ALA A 63 20.50 26.56 0.87
N ALA A 64 21.73 26.04 0.81
CA ALA A 64 21.97 24.60 0.69
C ALA A 64 21.48 23.81 1.92
N ARG A 65 21.74 24.29 3.14
CA ARG A 65 21.23 23.64 4.37
C ARG A 65 19.70 23.62 4.41
N PHE A 66 19.06 24.69 3.97
CA PHE A 66 17.60 24.75 3.90
C PHE A 66 17.06 23.76 2.87
N ASP A 67 17.69 23.70 1.69
CA ASP A 67 17.32 22.74 0.65
C ASP A 67 17.42 21.30 1.19
N ASN A 68 18.52 20.92 1.83
CA ASN A 68 18.65 19.60 2.48
C ASN A 68 17.58 19.33 3.55
N ALA A 69 17.26 20.31 4.39
CA ALA A 69 16.24 20.14 5.43
C ALA A 69 14.83 19.94 4.84
N LEU A 70 14.54 20.51 3.66
CA LEU A 70 13.30 20.23 2.94
C LEU A 70 13.28 18.78 2.43
N GLU A 71 14.41 18.27 1.94
CA GLU A 71 14.53 16.87 1.49
C GLU A 71 14.22 15.92 2.64
N GLU A 72 14.90 16.09 3.77
CA GLU A 72 14.67 15.30 4.99
C GLU A 72 13.21 15.37 5.46
N SER A 73 12.59 16.55 5.38
CA SER A 73 11.18 16.74 5.76
C SER A 73 10.22 15.99 4.84
N ILE A 74 10.49 15.96 3.53
CA ILE A 74 9.67 15.24 2.55
C ILE A 74 9.82 13.74 2.73
N ASP A 75 11.04 13.26 2.92
CA ASP A 75 11.32 11.85 3.14
C ASP A 75 10.63 11.36 4.42
N PHE A 76 10.71 12.14 5.51
CA PHE A 76 9.98 11.84 6.74
C PHE A 76 8.47 11.82 6.52
N PHE A 77 7.90 12.83 5.85
CA PHE A 77 6.47 12.88 5.58
C PHE A 77 5.99 11.70 4.74
N ASN A 78 6.71 11.36 3.68
CA ASN A 78 6.38 10.23 2.83
C ASN A 78 6.45 8.92 3.60
N HIS A 79 7.48 8.73 4.43
CA HIS A 79 7.60 7.56 5.30
C HIS A 79 6.39 7.39 6.23
N GLU A 80 5.99 8.45 6.92
CA GLU A 80 4.82 8.44 7.79
C GLU A 80 3.53 8.17 7.01
N MET A 81 3.39 8.77 5.82
CA MET A 81 2.23 8.56 4.96
C MET A 81 2.14 7.11 4.47
N ASP A 82 3.26 6.50 4.11
CA ASP A 82 3.33 5.10 3.71
C ASP A 82 3.02 4.17 4.89
N ALA A 83 3.50 4.50 6.10
CA ALA A 83 3.14 3.78 7.32
C ALA A 83 1.64 3.87 7.63
N LEU A 84 1.03 5.04 7.44
CA LEU A 84 -0.42 5.23 7.59
C LEU A 84 -1.20 4.41 6.56
N LYS A 85 -0.75 4.40 5.30
CA LYS A 85 -1.35 3.59 4.22
C LYS A 85 -1.20 2.09 4.47
N ALA A 86 -0.05 1.63 4.96
CA ALA A 86 0.21 0.23 5.30
C ALA A 86 -0.77 -0.33 6.35
N ASN A 87 -1.29 0.55 7.22
CA ASN A 87 -2.26 0.19 8.24
C ASN A 87 -3.72 0.28 7.78
N LYS A 88 -4.00 0.93 6.63
CA LYS A 88 -5.36 1.02 6.09
C LYS A 88 -5.59 -0.10 5.07
N ALA A 89 -6.62 -0.90 5.30
CA ALA A 89 -7.05 -1.88 4.31
C ALA A 89 -7.49 -1.20 3.01
N GLU A 90 -7.07 -1.72 1.86
CA GLU A 90 -7.56 -1.25 0.55
C GLU A 90 -9.02 -1.67 0.29
N GLY A 91 -9.45 -2.75 0.93
CA GLY A 91 -10.82 -3.23 0.88
C GLY A 91 -11.06 -4.25 1.97
N ASN A 92 -12.30 -4.74 2.06
CA ASN A 92 -12.63 -5.81 2.99
C ASN A 92 -11.99 -7.15 2.57
N LEU A 93 -12.04 -8.17 3.44
CA LEU A 93 -11.37 -9.46 3.19
C LEU A 93 -11.85 -10.13 1.89
N ALA A 94 -13.12 -9.93 1.53
CA ALA A 94 -13.68 -10.45 0.29
C ALA A 94 -13.03 -9.81 -0.94
N TYR A 95 -12.85 -8.49 -0.93
CA TYR A 95 -12.12 -7.76 -1.97
C TYR A 95 -10.69 -8.27 -2.11
N ILE A 96 -9.97 -8.39 -0.99
CA ILE A 96 -8.57 -8.80 -0.96
C ILE A 96 -8.35 -10.21 -1.54
N LEU A 97 -9.15 -11.20 -1.13
CA LEU A 97 -9.03 -12.56 -1.65
C LEU A 97 -9.46 -12.66 -3.11
N LEU A 98 -10.49 -11.91 -3.51
CA LEU A 98 -10.94 -11.87 -4.90
C LEU A 98 -9.90 -11.21 -5.82
N ASP A 99 -9.26 -10.14 -5.36
CA ASP A 99 -8.19 -9.46 -6.07
C ASP A 99 -6.96 -10.38 -6.22
N GLY A 100 -6.54 -11.03 -5.13
CA GLY A 100 -5.45 -12.02 -5.18
C GLY A 100 -5.73 -13.17 -6.14
N TYR A 101 -6.97 -13.64 -6.19
CA TYR A 101 -7.40 -14.65 -7.16
C TYR A 101 -7.33 -14.14 -8.61
N ARG A 102 -7.79 -12.91 -8.87
CA ARG A 102 -7.80 -12.30 -10.21
C ARG A 102 -6.41 -11.94 -10.73
N ASN A 103 -5.49 -11.62 -9.83
CA ASN A 103 -4.11 -11.21 -10.15
C ASN A 103 -3.10 -12.37 -10.05
N ASP A 104 -3.56 -13.64 -10.10
CA ASP A 104 -2.72 -14.84 -10.07
C ASP A 104 -1.75 -14.89 -8.88
N ALA A 105 -2.15 -14.36 -7.71
CA ALA A 105 -1.30 -14.30 -6.52
C ALA A 105 -1.06 -15.65 -5.82
N PHE A 106 -1.72 -16.71 -6.28
CA PHE A 106 -1.66 -18.05 -5.71
C PHE A 106 -1.19 -19.08 -6.74
N SER A 107 -0.26 -19.95 -6.32
CA SER A 107 0.14 -21.10 -7.12
C SER A 107 -0.91 -22.21 -7.01
N PHE A 108 -1.70 -22.43 -8.07
CA PHE A 108 -2.76 -23.44 -8.09
C PHE A 108 -2.33 -24.77 -8.71
N LEU A 109 -2.73 -25.88 -8.07
CA LEU A 109 -2.67 -27.21 -8.69
C LEU A 109 -3.73 -27.29 -9.81
N LYS A 110 -3.27 -27.34 -11.07
CA LYS A 110 -4.17 -27.41 -12.25
C LYS A 110 -4.79 -28.80 -12.46
N ASN A 111 -4.04 -29.86 -12.16
CA ASN A 111 -4.49 -31.24 -12.41
C ASN A 111 -5.22 -31.82 -11.19
N LYS A 112 -6.56 -31.84 -11.27
CA LYS A 112 -7.46 -32.36 -10.24
C LYS A 112 -7.26 -33.85 -9.91
N ASN A 113 -6.65 -34.63 -10.80
CA ASN A 113 -6.38 -36.06 -10.57
C ASN A 113 -5.12 -36.29 -9.72
N LYS A 114 -4.33 -35.25 -9.43
CA LYS A 114 -3.06 -35.34 -8.67
C LYS A 114 -3.15 -34.63 -7.32
N LEU A 115 -4.27 -34.79 -6.61
CA LEU A 115 -4.50 -34.13 -5.30
C LEU A 115 -3.41 -34.39 -4.26
N HIS A 116 -2.73 -35.55 -4.30
CA HIS A 116 -1.59 -35.85 -3.42
C HIS A 116 -0.45 -34.83 -3.54
N LYS A 117 -0.35 -34.08 -4.66
CA LYS A 117 0.64 -33.02 -4.86
C LYS A 117 0.22 -31.66 -4.30
N LEU A 118 -1.00 -31.52 -3.77
CA LEU A 118 -1.54 -30.24 -3.29
C LEU A 118 -0.69 -29.59 -2.20
N SER A 119 0.09 -30.37 -1.45
CA SER A 119 1.07 -29.86 -0.48
C SER A 119 2.14 -28.94 -1.09
N GLN A 120 2.41 -29.06 -2.40
CA GLN A 120 3.40 -28.28 -3.15
C GLN A 120 2.84 -26.98 -3.75
N TYR A 121 1.53 -26.74 -3.61
CA TYR A 121 0.82 -25.60 -4.20
C TYR A 121 0.13 -24.80 -3.11
N ASP A 122 -0.29 -23.57 -3.40
CA ASP A 122 -1.04 -22.76 -2.44
C ASP A 122 -2.49 -23.24 -2.28
N GLY A 123 -3.04 -23.77 -3.36
CA GLY A 123 -4.42 -24.23 -3.39
C GLY A 123 -4.80 -24.95 -4.68
N ILE A 124 -6.10 -25.06 -4.90
CA ILE A 124 -6.73 -25.61 -6.10
C ILE A 124 -8.08 -24.94 -6.34
N LEU A 125 -8.51 -24.81 -7.59
CA LEU A 125 -9.89 -24.49 -7.92
C LEU A 125 -10.72 -25.77 -7.91
N TRP A 126 -11.70 -25.86 -7.01
CA TRP A 126 -12.51 -27.06 -6.83
C TRP A 126 -13.99 -26.73 -6.81
N LYS A 127 -14.74 -27.28 -7.78
CA LYS A 127 -16.18 -26.99 -7.95
C LYS A 127 -16.46 -25.47 -7.96
N GLU A 128 -15.68 -24.73 -8.76
CA GLU A 128 -15.77 -23.27 -8.91
C GLU A 128 -15.43 -22.44 -7.66
N ASP A 129 -15.03 -23.11 -6.57
CA ASP A 129 -14.60 -22.46 -5.35
C ASP A 129 -13.07 -22.36 -5.28
N LEU A 130 -12.62 -21.33 -4.58
CA LEU A 130 -11.23 -21.10 -4.22
C LEU A 130 -10.88 -21.97 -3.01
N CYS A 131 -10.08 -23.02 -3.20
CA CYS A 131 -9.59 -23.85 -2.09
C CYS A 131 -8.15 -23.50 -1.76
N LEU A 132 -7.91 -22.89 -0.60
CA LEU A 132 -6.57 -22.52 -0.14
C LEU A 132 -6.14 -23.37 1.06
N ARG A 133 -4.86 -23.73 1.10
CA ARG A 133 -4.28 -24.31 2.33
C ARG A 133 -4.17 -23.23 3.41
N THR A 134 -4.10 -23.67 4.66
CA THR A 134 -4.01 -22.81 5.84
C THR A 134 -2.89 -21.78 5.76
N LEU A 135 -1.68 -22.21 5.39
CA LEU A 135 -0.51 -21.33 5.36
C LEU A 135 -0.63 -20.25 4.27
N PRO A 136 -0.93 -20.59 2.99
CA PRO A 136 -1.17 -19.61 1.94
C PRO A 136 -2.28 -18.61 2.27
N LEU A 137 -3.42 -19.06 2.79
CA LEU A 137 -4.52 -18.16 3.19
C LEU A 137 -4.02 -17.13 4.23
N LYS A 138 -3.40 -17.62 5.32
CA LYS A 138 -2.88 -16.76 6.39
C LYS A 138 -1.77 -15.82 5.92
N VAL A 139 -0.85 -16.30 5.08
CA VAL A 139 0.31 -15.52 4.61
C VAL A 139 -0.12 -14.48 3.59
N PHE A 140 -1.03 -14.82 2.68
CA PHE A 140 -1.53 -13.89 1.68
C PHE A 140 -2.20 -12.70 2.37
N ASP A 141 -3.17 -12.96 3.25
CA ASP A 141 -3.92 -11.90 3.93
C ASP A 141 -2.98 -11.00 4.75
N ARG A 142 -2.02 -11.56 5.48
CA ARG A 142 -1.07 -10.78 6.30
C ARG A 142 -0.11 -9.89 5.51
N LYS A 143 0.08 -10.15 4.22
CA LYS A 143 0.91 -9.30 3.36
C LYS A 143 0.14 -8.09 2.82
N GLN A 144 -1.16 -8.01 3.09
CA GLN A 144 -2.03 -6.95 2.59
C GLN A 144 -2.15 -5.84 3.64
N ASN A 145 -2.18 -4.60 3.16
CA ASN A 145 -2.36 -3.44 4.02
C ASN A 145 -3.61 -3.60 4.89
N GLY A 146 -3.51 -3.22 6.17
CA GLY A 146 -4.59 -3.39 7.14
C GLY A 146 -4.86 -4.81 7.68
N TYR A 147 -4.18 -5.85 7.16
CA TYR A 147 -4.38 -7.25 7.57
C TYR A 147 -3.17 -7.89 8.26
N HIS A 148 -2.05 -7.17 8.39
CA HIS A 148 -0.79 -7.65 8.97
C HIS A 148 -0.92 -8.38 10.32
N ASN A 149 -1.81 -7.90 11.19
CA ASN A 149 -2.03 -8.45 12.53
C ASN A 149 -3.14 -9.49 12.60
N TRP A 150 -3.80 -9.81 11.49
CA TRP A 150 -4.89 -10.77 11.48
C TRP A 150 -4.36 -12.18 11.75
N ASN A 151 -5.05 -12.89 12.65
CA ASN A 151 -4.84 -14.31 12.85
C ASN A 151 -5.82 -15.11 11.97
N LEU A 152 -5.53 -16.40 11.83
CA LEU A 152 -6.36 -17.28 10.99
C LEU A 152 -7.82 -17.33 11.46
N ASN A 153 -8.08 -17.27 12.77
CA ASN A 153 -9.45 -17.32 13.28
C ASN A 153 -10.23 -16.06 12.88
N GLN A 154 -9.60 -14.88 12.87
CA GLN A 154 -10.24 -13.65 12.39
C GLN A 154 -10.60 -13.75 10.91
N ILE A 155 -9.67 -14.25 10.09
CA ILE A 155 -9.89 -14.48 8.65
C ILE A 155 -11.07 -15.46 8.46
N VAL A 156 -11.02 -16.61 9.13
CA VAL A 156 -12.03 -17.67 9.01
C VAL A 156 -13.40 -17.20 9.51
N ASN A 157 -13.48 -16.54 10.67
CA ASN A 157 -14.74 -16.01 11.20
C ASN A 157 -15.34 -14.95 10.26
N THR A 158 -14.52 -14.06 9.71
CA THR A 158 -15.00 -13.07 8.73
C THR A 158 -15.56 -13.74 7.48
N LEU A 159 -14.91 -14.81 6.99
CA LEU A 159 -15.42 -15.58 5.85
C LEU A 159 -16.69 -16.38 6.18
N LEU A 160 -16.86 -16.81 7.44
CA LEU A 160 -18.11 -17.41 7.93
C LEU A 160 -19.23 -16.36 7.95
N ASP A 161 -18.97 -15.16 8.47
CA ASP A 161 -19.93 -14.06 8.53
C ASP A 161 -20.41 -13.63 7.14
N TYR A 162 -19.53 -13.69 6.14
CA TYR A 162 -19.89 -13.47 4.74
C TYR A 162 -20.74 -14.60 4.13
N GLY A 163 -20.75 -15.79 4.74
CA GLY A 163 -21.30 -17.00 4.14
C GLY A 163 -20.42 -17.60 3.03
N ALA A 164 -19.15 -17.19 2.98
CA ALA A 164 -18.22 -17.54 1.92
C ALA A 164 -17.57 -18.91 2.12
N LEU A 165 -17.48 -19.43 3.36
CA LEU A 165 -16.91 -20.74 3.62
C LEU A 165 -17.91 -21.88 3.38
N CYS A 166 -17.44 -22.92 2.68
CA CYS A 166 -18.13 -24.19 2.55
C CYS A 166 -17.78 -25.11 3.73
N ILE A 167 -18.72 -25.33 4.64
CA ILE A 167 -18.57 -26.26 5.78
C ILE A 167 -19.07 -27.65 5.36
N GLN A 168 -18.29 -28.70 5.64
CA GLN A 168 -18.66 -30.10 5.33
C GLN A 168 -18.76 -31.01 6.55
N GLU A 169 -17.99 -30.73 7.60
CA GLU A 169 -17.95 -31.51 8.83
C GLU A 169 -18.36 -30.60 9.98
N GLU A 170 -19.22 -31.07 10.89
CA GLU A 170 -19.52 -30.34 12.12
C GLU A 170 -18.22 -30.10 12.90
N HIS A 171 -18.05 -28.88 13.41
CA HIS A 171 -16.89 -28.43 14.20
C HIS A 171 -15.57 -28.18 13.44
N THR A 172 -15.54 -28.24 12.10
CA THR A 172 -14.33 -27.85 11.34
C THR A 172 -14.64 -26.93 10.15
N ASN A 173 -13.90 -25.82 10.05
CA ASN A 173 -14.07 -24.84 8.96
C ASN A 173 -13.22 -25.14 7.73
N SER A 174 -12.33 -26.14 7.81
CA SER A 174 -11.58 -26.65 6.67
C SER A 174 -12.24 -27.91 6.15
N VAL A 175 -12.02 -28.25 4.88
CA VAL A 175 -12.62 -29.40 4.21
C VAL A 175 -11.55 -30.36 3.70
N LYS A 176 -11.92 -31.64 3.60
CA LYS A 176 -11.12 -32.66 2.91
C LYS A 176 -11.59 -32.77 1.46
N LEU A 177 -10.67 -32.62 0.51
CA LEU A 177 -10.98 -32.82 -0.91
C LEU A 177 -10.97 -34.30 -1.32
N SER A 178 -10.35 -35.17 -0.51
CA SER A 178 -10.23 -36.60 -0.74
C SER A 178 -10.25 -37.36 0.59
N LYS A 179 -10.55 -38.66 0.54
CA LYS A 179 -10.39 -39.59 1.69
C LYS A 179 -8.91 -39.92 1.96
N ASP A 180 -8.04 -39.67 0.98
CA ASP A 180 -6.59 -39.86 1.09
C ASP A 180 -6.01 -38.88 2.13
N SER A 181 -5.35 -39.44 3.16
CA SER A 181 -4.74 -38.68 4.26
C SER A 181 -3.52 -37.86 3.85
N SER A 182 -2.89 -38.17 2.71
CA SER A 182 -1.78 -37.38 2.16
C SER A 182 -2.23 -36.03 1.60
N VAL A 183 -3.53 -35.87 1.30
CA VAL A 183 -4.10 -34.63 0.78
C VAL A 183 -4.36 -33.68 1.95
N PRO A 184 -3.73 -32.49 1.98
CA PRO A 184 -3.94 -31.53 3.06
C PRO A 184 -5.36 -30.99 3.07
N ARG A 185 -5.88 -30.66 4.25
CA ARG A 185 -7.14 -29.92 4.40
C ARG A 185 -7.00 -28.50 3.85
N VAL A 186 -8.10 -27.97 3.32
CA VAL A 186 -8.16 -26.64 2.69
C VAL A 186 -9.37 -25.87 3.20
N TYR A 187 -9.32 -24.55 3.13
CA TYR A 187 -10.49 -23.69 3.25
C TYR A 187 -11.12 -23.53 1.88
N ARG A 188 -12.35 -24.02 1.70
CA ARG A 188 -13.09 -23.91 0.45
C ARG A 188 -13.98 -22.67 0.50
N ILE A 189 -13.65 -21.68 -0.31
CA ILE A 189 -14.21 -20.33 -0.28
C ILE A 189 -14.98 -20.10 -1.58
N LYS A 190 -16.26 -19.75 -1.46
CA LYS A 190 -17.15 -19.48 -2.59
C LYS A 190 -16.78 -18.18 -3.27
N ILE A 191 -16.29 -18.28 -4.51
CA ILE A 191 -15.85 -17.11 -5.27
C ILE A 191 -17.01 -16.14 -5.51
N ASP A 192 -18.22 -16.64 -5.76
CA ASP A 192 -19.38 -15.77 -6.02
C ASP A 192 -19.78 -14.95 -4.79
N VAL A 193 -19.70 -15.54 -3.59
CA VAL A 193 -19.92 -14.78 -2.35
C VAL A 193 -18.83 -13.72 -2.15
N LEU A 194 -17.58 -14.01 -2.52
CA LEU A 194 -16.53 -12.99 -2.49
C LEU A 194 -16.84 -11.84 -3.46
N LYS A 195 -17.35 -12.12 -4.67
CA LYS A 195 -17.78 -11.09 -5.62
C LYS A 195 -18.89 -10.21 -5.04
N ASP A 196 -19.91 -10.83 -4.45
CA ASP A 196 -21.08 -10.12 -3.90
C ASP A 196 -20.74 -9.28 -2.67
N ARG A 197 -19.80 -9.74 -1.84
CA ARG A 197 -19.39 -9.07 -0.60
C ARG A 197 -18.20 -8.15 -0.78
N SER A 198 -17.57 -8.12 -1.95
CA SER A 198 -16.37 -7.32 -2.22
C SER A 198 -16.65 -5.82 -2.09
N VAL A 199 -15.90 -5.15 -1.21
CA VAL A 199 -15.96 -3.69 -1.03
C VAL A 199 -14.53 -3.13 -0.98
N ARG A 200 -14.25 -2.16 -1.86
CA ARG A 200 -13.02 -1.36 -1.85
C ARG A 200 -13.25 -0.08 -1.04
N TYR A 201 -12.26 0.32 -0.23
CA TYR A 201 -12.30 1.51 0.64
C TYR A 201 -11.61 2.73 0.05
#